data_AF-A0A1B6KA52-F1
#
_entry.id   AF-A0A1B6KA52-F1
#
_cell.length_a   1.000
_cell.length_b   1.000
_cell.length_c   1.000
_cell.angle_alpha   90.00
_cell.angle_beta   90.00
_cell.angle_gamma   90.00
#
_symmetry.space_group_name_H-M   'P 1'
#
loop_
_entity.id
_entity.type
_entity.pdbx_description
1 polymer ?
#
loop_
_entity_poly.entity_id
_entity_poly.type
_entity_poly.pdbx_seq_one_letter_code
_entity_poly.pdbx_strand_id
1 'polypeptide(L)'
;IPVTGRMGADTNPDIIIGVLSSVLCVVTTSYFVPLIVLVRRPWAVFFSMFVLCLAGVLTALYTSVGFPYLDTHTGPTPQRIMVVHSEQTYHGSSGFVRKSESGFYIINLDRRVHEIDKVMPEMAEAQDISSLCDELFCGVPVFSWKFMLTKESKNIRWMKAESPVIYDQTFLEFTGYKIVSKREETHEIRRLHFNVSGPDHMHLIVWPKPSVTLVGWSLTDSLPSHTAIWDGRPVYVINCVRGYSPSHLDIHFDLQLEAEVQVPFAV
;
A
#
# COMPACT_ATOMS: atom_id res chain seq x y z
N ILE A 1 12.54 -19.21 -0.65
CA ILE A 1 12.13 -17.80 -0.77
C ILE A 1 10.63 -17.76 -0.48
N PRO A 2 10.13 -17.03 0.53
CA PRO A 2 8.69 -16.97 0.78
C PRO A 2 8.04 -16.23 -0.41
N VAL A 3 7.47 -17.00 -1.32
CA VAL A 3 6.91 -16.50 -2.60
C VAL A 3 5.74 -15.54 -2.36
N THR A 4 5.04 -15.71 -1.23
CA THR A 4 3.75 -15.08 -0.97
C THR A 4 3.77 -13.99 0.11
N GLY A 5 4.92 -13.74 0.77
CA GLY A 5 5.01 -12.83 1.93
C GLY A 5 4.73 -11.35 1.63
N ARG A 6 4.59 -10.98 0.35
CA ARG A 6 4.35 -9.62 -0.15
C ARG A 6 2.99 -9.42 -0.85
N MET A 7 2.11 -10.43 -0.89
CA MET A 7 0.84 -10.37 -1.64
C MET A 7 -0.32 -9.69 -0.90
N GLY A 8 -0.04 -9.02 0.23
CA GLY A 8 -1.03 -8.31 1.02
C GLY A 8 -2.06 -9.22 1.71
N ALA A 9 -3.16 -8.62 2.18
CA ALA A 9 -4.20 -9.30 2.94
C ALA A 9 -5.30 -9.94 2.07
N ASP A 10 -5.45 -9.51 0.81
CA ASP A 10 -6.61 -9.86 -0.03
C ASP A 10 -6.52 -11.25 -0.67
N THR A 11 -5.31 -11.79 -0.84
CA THR A 11 -5.08 -13.08 -1.51
C THR A 11 -4.79 -14.20 -0.52
N ASN A 12 -5.25 -15.43 -0.81
CA ASN A 12 -4.87 -16.59 0.00
C ASN A 12 -3.50 -17.13 -0.44
N PRO A 13 -2.43 -16.99 0.36
CA PRO A 13 -1.16 -17.62 0.04
C PRO A 13 -1.25 -19.16 0.02
N ASP A 14 -2.13 -19.75 0.83
CA ASP A 14 -2.26 -21.20 0.97
C ASP A 14 -2.80 -21.84 -0.31
N ILE A 15 -3.68 -21.14 -1.04
CA ILE A 15 -4.20 -21.62 -2.32
C ILE A 15 -3.07 -21.67 -3.35
N ILE A 16 -2.24 -20.63 -3.41
CA ILE A 16 -1.13 -20.55 -4.38
C ILE A 16 -0.09 -21.64 -4.07
N ILE A 17 0.29 -21.79 -2.81
CA ILE A 17 1.23 -22.83 -2.38
C ILE A 17 0.63 -24.22 -2.61
N GLY A 18 -0.66 -24.39 -2.34
CA GLY A 18 -1.39 -25.65 -2.57
C GLY A 18 -1.41 -26.04 -4.04
N VAL A 19 -1.74 -25.11 -4.95
CA VAL A 19 -1.72 -25.35 -6.40
C VAL A 19 -0.32 -25.62 -6.91
N LEU A 20 0.68 -24.86 -6.47
CA LEU A 20 2.07 -25.09 -6.88
C LEU A 20 2.53 -26.48 -6.42
N SER A 21 2.26 -26.83 -5.17
CA SER A 21 2.64 -28.13 -4.59
C SER A 21 1.92 -29.29 -5.28
N SER A 22 0.64 -29.13 -5.64
CA SER A 22 -0.11 -30.17 -6.35
C SER A 22 0.42 -30.40 -7.77
N VAL A 23 0.77 -29.33 -8.50
CA VAL A 23 1.40 -29.46 -9.83
C VAL A 23 2.75 -30.17 -9.74
N LEU A 24 3.62 -29.79 -8.79
CA LEU A 24 4.89 -30.47 -8.58
C LEU A 24 4.70 -31.94 -8.21
N CYS A 25 3.71 -32.24 -7.35
CA CYS A 25 3.36 -33.60 -6.98
C CYS A 25 2.91 -34.44 -8.19
N VAL A 26 2.06 -33.89 -9.06
CA VAL A 26 1.61 -34.57 -10.29
C VAL A 26 2.78 -34.84 -11.23
N VAL A 27 3.63 -33.85 -11.48
CA VAL A 27 4.79 -34.00 -12.39
C VAL A 27 5.77 -35.03 -11.84
N THR A 28 6.11 -34.97 -10.56
CA THR A 28 7.01 -35.96 -9.94
C THR A 28 6.42 -37.35 -9.93
N THR A 29 5.13 -37.50 -9.59
CA THR A 29 4.44 -38.79 -9.59
C THR A 29 4.33 -39.40 -10.99
N SER A 30 4.24 -38.57 -12.04
CA SER A 30 4.14 -39.05 -13.43
C SER A 30 5.34 -39.91 -13.86
N TYR A 31 6.54 -39.61 -13.38
CA TYR A 31 7.75 -40.40 -13.64
C TYR A 31 7.72 -41.78 -12.98
N PHE A 32 6.97 -41.95 -11.89
CA PHE A 32 6.82 -43.22 -11.21
C PHE A 32 5.77 -44.14 -11.84
N VAL A 33 4.88 -43.60 -12.68
CA VAL A 33 3.80 -44.39 -13.32
C VAL A 33 4.33 -45.59 -14.13
N PRO A 34 5.35 -45.46 -15.00
CA PRO A 34 5.90 -46.61 -15.73
C PRO A 34 6.49 -47.69 -14.79
N LEU A 35 7.09 -47.30 -13.67
CA LEU A 35 7.62 -48.23 -12.68
C LEU A 35 6.49 -48.99 -11.96
N ILE A 36 5.39 -48.32 -11.65
CA ILE A 36 4.21 -48.94 -11.01
C ILE A 36 3.59 -50.00 -11.93
N VAL A 37 3.52 -49.73 -13.24
CA VAL A 37 2.97 -50.69 -14.23
C VAL A 37 3.84 -51.95 -14.37
N LEU A 38 5.15 -51.86 -14.10
CA LEU A 38 6.07 -53.01 -14.15
C LEU A 38 5.91 -53.96 -12.94
N VAL A 39 5.23 -53.53 -11.87
CA VAL A 39 5.00 -54.35 -10.67
C VAL A 39 3.95 -55.43 -10.96
N ARG A 40 4.15 -56.62 -10.39
CA ARG A 40 3.26 -57.80 -10.56
C ARG A 40 1.79 -57.54 -10.19
N ARG A 41 1.50 -56.56 -9.33
CA ARG A 41 0.15 -56.17 -8.87
C ARG A 41 0.01 -54.64 -8.81
N PRO A 42 -0.16 -53.94 -9.95
CA PRO A 42 -0.15 -52.48 -9.99
C PRO A 42 -1.32 -51.85 -9.22
N TRP A 43 -2.51 -52.47 -9.28
CA TRP A 43 -3.70 -52.02 -8.55
C TRP A 43 -3.52 -51.99 -7.04
N ALA A 44 -2.73 -52.92 -6.47
CA ALA A 44 -2.45 -52.92 -5.04
C ALA A 44 -1.58 -51.71 -4.64
N VAL A 45 -0.66 -51.30 -5.52
CA VAL A 45 0.19 -50.11 -5.31
C VAL A 45 -0.61 -48.82 -5.47
N PHE A 46 -1.50 -48.73 -6.46
CA PHE A 46 -2.40 -47.58 -6.59
C PHE A 46 -3.32 -47.44 -5.38
N PHE A 47 -3.89 -48.55 -4.91
CA PHE A 47 -4.75 -48.53 -3.73
C PHE A 47 -3.97 -48.15 -2.47
N SER A 48 -2.74 -48.64 -2.28
CA SER A 48 -1.93 -48.26 -1.12
C SER A 48 -1.55 -46.77 -1.14
N MET A 49 -1.19 -46.21 -2.30
CA MET A 49 -0.93 -44.78 -2.47
C MET A 49 -2.17 -43.94 -2.19
N PHE A 50 -3.35 -44.37 -2.66
CA PHE A 50 -4.61 -43.70 -2.38
C PHE A 50 -4.94 -43.70 -0.89
N VAL A 51 -4.80 -44.84 -0.22
CA VAL A 51 -5.02 -44.95 1.24
C VAL A 51 -4.03 -44.07 2.00
N LEU A 52 -2.76 -44.03 1.60
CA LEU A 52 -1.75 -43.15 2.20
C LEU A 52 -2.12 -41.67 2.04
N CYS A 53 -2.53 -41.27 0.83
CA CYS A 53 -2.95 -39.89 0.54
C CYS A 53 -4.19 -39.51 1.36
N LEU A 54 -5.20 -40.37 1.39
CA LEU A 54 -6.42 -40.18 2.18
C LEU A 54 -6.10 -40.06 3.67
N ALA A 55 -5.25 -40.94 4.21
CA ALA A 55 -4.78 -40.87 5.59
C ALA A 55 -4.04 -39.56 5.87
N GLY A 56 -3.18 -39.10 4.96
CA GLY A 56 -2.48 -37.81 5.07
C GLY A 56 -3.44 -36.62 5.10
N VAL A 57 -4.44 -36.59 4.21
CA VAL A 57 -5.47 -35.54 4.19
C VAL A 57 -6.30 -35.54 5.46
N LEU A 58 -6.76 -36.72 5.92
CA LEU A 58 -7.51 -36.84 7.17
C LEU A 58 -6.67 -36.37 8.36
N THR A 59 -5.39 -36.73 8.39
CA THR A 59 -4.46 -36.27 9.45
C THR A 59 -4.33 -34.75 9.42
N ALA A 60 -4.16 -34.13 8.26
CA ALA A 60 -4.06 -32.67 8.14
C ALA A 60 -5.37 -31.93 8.50
N LEU A 61 -6.54 -32.53 8.24
CA LEU A 61 -7.83 -31.92 8.57
C LEU A 61 -8.20 -32.04 10.04
N TYR A 62 -7.89 -33.17 10.68
CA TYR A 62 -8.33 -33.47 12.04
C TYR A 62 -7.24 -33.34 13.10
N THR A 63 -5.99 -33.15 12.70
CA THR A 63 -4.87 -32.99 13.63
C THR A 63 -4.04 -31.76 13.28
N SER A 64 -3.40 -31.19 14.29
CA SER A 64 -2.42 -30.12 14.11
C SER A 64 -1.02 -30.64 13.73
N VAL A 65 -0.89 -31.92 13.38
CA VAL A 65 0.40 -32.53 13.06
C VAL A 65 0.96 -31.88 11.79
N GLY A 66 2.16 -31.29 11.92
CA GLY A 66 2.83 -30.60 10.82
C GLY A 66 2.44 -29.13 10.65
N PHE A 67 1.47 -28.61 11.42
CA PHE A 67 1.19 -27.17 11.46
C PHE A 67 2.12 -26.48 12.46
N PRO A 68 2.96 -25.53 12.02
CA PRO A 68 3.87 -24.81 12.92
C PRO A 68 3.16 -23.77 13.80
N TYR A 69 1.92 -23.39 13.46
CA TYR A 69 1.13 -22.38 14.15
C TYR A 69 -0.09 -23.03 14.84
N LEU A 70 -0.19 -22.81 16.14
CA LEU A 70 -1.19 -23.31 17.08
C LEU A 70 -1.80 -22.14 17.85
N ASP A 71 -2.97 -22.34 18.43
CA ASP A 71 -3.57 -21.37 19.37
C ASP A 71 -3.07 -21.65 20.81
N THR A 72 -1.77 -21.84 20.97
CA THR A 72 -1.13 -22.13 22.26
C THR A 72 0.16 -21.35 22.42
N HIS A 73 0.56 -21.11 23.67
CA HIS A 73 1.80 -20.38 24.00
C HIS A 73 3.07 -21.02 23.41
N THR A 74 3.05 -22.33 23.16
CA THR A 74 4.20 -23.07 22.60
C THR A 74 4.32 -22.96 21.08
N GLY A 75 3.31 -22.43 20.40
CA GLY A 75 3.33 -22.24 18.95
C GLY A 75 2.38 -21.15 18.51
N PRO A 76 2.53 -19.89 18.94
CA PRO A 76 1.56 -18.84 18.67
C PRO A 76 1.35 -18.61 17.16
N THR A 77 0.19 -18.07 16.79
CA THR A 77 -0.11 -17.57 15.44
C THR A 77 0.25 -16.08 15.35
N PRO A 78 1.48 -15.70 14.95
CA PRO A 78 1.87 -14.30 14.90
C PRO A 78 1.07 -13.57 13.82
N GLN A 79 0.70 -12.33 14.12
CA GLN A 79 0.08 -11.41 13.17
C GLN A 79 0.98 -10.19 12.97
N ARG A 80 1.15 -9.76 11.73
CA ARG A 80 1.94 -8.60 11.34
C ARG A 80 1.05 -7.36 11.26
N ILE A 81 1.23 -6.47 12.22
CA ILE A 81 0.49 -5.21 12.32
C ILE A 81 1.50 -4.07 12.41
N MET A 82 1.32 -3.07 11.56
CA MET A 82 2.10 -1.85 11.57
C MET A 82 1.22 -0.73 12.14
N VAL A 83 1.75 -0.02 13.13
CA VAL A 83 1.05 1.11 13.76
C VAL A 83 1.85 2.37 13.49
N VAL A 84 1.21 3.38 12.92
CA VAL A 84 1.84 4.67 12.61
C VAL A 84 1.13 5.78 13.37
N HIS A 85 1.80 6.33 14.37
CA HIS A 85 1.32 7.50 15.12
C HIS A 85 1.59 8.76 14.32
N SER A 86 0.52 9.48 13.96
CA SER A 86 0.58 10.52 12.94
C SER A 86 -0.19 11.76 13.36
N GLU A 87 0.32 12.91 12.96
CA GLU A 87 -0.39 14.18 12.95
C GLU A 87 -0.54 14.67 11.52
N GLN A 88 -1.70 15.23 11.20
CA GLN A 88 -2.07 15.62 9.85
C GLN A 88 -2.69 17.00 9.85
N THR A 89 -2.20 17.84 8.96
CA THR A 89 -2.75 19.17 8.74
C THR A 89 -3.16 19.30 7.28
N TYR A 90 -4.43 19.62 7.05
CA TYR A 90 -5.01 19.75 5.74
C TYR A 90 -5.23 21.23 5.43
N HIS A 91 -4.72 21.66 4.29
CA HIS A 91 -4.89 23.04 3.81
C HIS A 91 -5.94 23.10 2.70
N GLY A 92 -6.69 24.20 2.64
CA GLY A 92 -7.61 24.53 1.55
C GLY A 92 -6.89 25.24 0.39
N SER A 93 -7.65 25.62 -0.65
CA SER A 93 -7.11 26.37 -1.79
C SER A 93 -6.61 27.77 -1.45
N SER A 94 -7.12 28.36 -0.36
CA SER A 94 -6.68 29.65 0.18
C SER A 94 -5.43 29.55 1.06
N GLY A 95 -4.89 28.35 1.27
CA GLY A 95 -3.75 28.10 2.17
C GLY A 95 -4.13 27.96 3.65
N PHE A 96 -5.34 28.34 4.06
CA PHE A 96 -5.80 28.18 5.44
C PHE A 96 -5.99 26.70 5.81
N VAL A 97 -5.75 26.39 7.09
CA VAL A 97 -5.96 25.05 7.66
C VAL A 97 -7.47 24.78 7.73
N ARG A 98 -7.92 23.73 7.04
CA ARG A 98 -9.33 23.28 7.06
C ARG A 98 -9.60 22.19 8.09
N LYS A 99 -8.61 21.34 8.34
CA LYS A 99 -8.71 20.17 9.22
C LYS A 99 -7.33 19.90 9.81
N SER A 100 -7.28 19.60 11.10
CA SER A 100 -6.09 19.11 11.78
C SER A 100 -6.51 17.96 12.68
N GLU A 101 -5.84 16.82 12.54
CA GLU A 101 -6.17 15.61 13.28
C GLU A 101 -4.91 14.79 13.60
N SER A 102 -5.00 13.99 14.64
CA SER A 102 -3.94 13.08 15.06
C SER A 102 -4.53 11.75 15.55
N GLY A 103 -3.70 10.71 15.44
CA GLY A 103 -4.16 9.35 15.66
C GLY A 103 -3.21 8.28 15.16
N PHE A 104 -3.66 7.04 15.24
CA PHE A 104 -2.95 5.87 14.80
C PHE A 104 -3.55 5.32 13.51
N TYR A 105 -2.69 5.12 12.52
CA TYR A 105 -2.99 4.25 11.41
C TYR A 105 -2.56 2.83 11.77
N ILE A 106 -3.52 1.91 11.76
CA ILE A 106 -3.32 0.50 12.09
C ILE A 106 -3.46 -0.29 10.80
N ILE A 107 -2.33 -0.76 10.28
CA ILE A 107 -2.22 -1.45 9.01
C ILE A 107 -1.96 -2.93 9.29
N ASN A 108 -2.97 -3.76 9.01
CA ASN A 108 -2.84 -5.20 9.06
C ASN A 108 -2.21 -5.71 7.75
N LEU A 109 -1.13 -6.49 7.86
CA LEU A 109 -0.44 -7.04 6.69
C LEU A 109 -0.85 -8.48 6.40
N ASP A 110 -1.70 -9.05 7.25
CA ASP A 110 -2.17 -10.43 7.15
C ASP A 110 -3.67 -10.49 6.86
N ARG A 111 -4.09 -11.60 6.28
CA ARG A 111 -5.47 -11.81 5.80
C ARG A 111 -6.54 -11.74 6.90
N ARG A 112 -6.22 -12.18 8.12
CA ARG A 112 -7.21 -12.27 9.21
C ARG A 112 -7.32 -10.94 9.97
N VAL A 113 -7.82 -9.90 9.31
CA VAL A 113 -7.76 -8.51 9.78
C VAL A 113 -8.41 -8.29 11.15
N HIS A 114 -9.48 -9.03 11.46
CA HIS A 114 -10.29 -8.88 12.68
C HIS A 114 -9.80 -9.72 13.88
N GLU A 115 -8.72 -10.49 13.76
CA GLU A 115 -8.22 -11.27 14.90
C GLU A 115 -7.70 -10.38 16.04
N ILE A 116 -7.17 -9.20 15.71
CA ILE A 116 -6.78 -8.20 16.71
C ILE A 116 -7.98 -7.70 17.54
N ASP A 117 -9.20 -7.71 17.01
CA ASP A 117 -10.39 -7.20 17.69
C ASP A 117 -10.74 -8.05 18.92
N LYS A 118 -10.30 -9.32 18.95
CA LYS A 118 -10.47 -10.23 20.09
C LYS A 118 -9.51 -9.93 21.24
N VAL A 119 -8.36 -9.31 20.93
CA VAL A 119 -7.26 -9.07 21.88
C VAL A 119 -7.24 -7.62 22.35
N MET A 120 -7.64 -6.68 21.48
CA MET A 120 -7.59 -5.25 21.74
C MET A 120 -8.99 -4.63 21.60
N PRO A 121 -9.76 -4.49 22.70
CA PRO A 121 -11.14 -3.97 22.66
C PRO A 121 -11.22 -2.54 22.14
N GLU A 122 -10.16 -1.74 22.28
CA GLU A 122 -10.06 -0.38 21.75
C GLU A 122 -10.21 -0.33 20.22
N MET A 123 -9.97 -1.45 19.51
CA MET A 123 -10.20 -1.54 18.07
C MET A 123 -11.67 -1.36 17.66
N ALA A 124 -12.61 -1.47 18.60
CA ALA A 124 -14.02 -1.16 18.36
C ALA A 124 -14.26 0.33 18.01
N GLU A 125 -13.37 1.23 18.45
CA GLU A 125 -13.45 2.67 18.14
C GLU A 125 -12.74 3.03 16.83
N ALA A 126 -11.97 2.11 16.27
CA ALA A 126 -11.24 2.32 15.03
C ALA A 126 -12.18 2.28 13.81
N GLN A 127 -12.00 3.23 12.90
CA GLN A 127 -12.80 3.36 11.68
C GLN A 127 -12.03 2.81 10.47
N ASP A 128 -12.72 2.12 9.56
CA ASP A 128 -12.10 1.67 8.32
C ASP A 128 -11.72 2.88 7.45
N ILE A 129 -10.50 2.89 6.90
CA ILE A 129 -10.01 4.05 6.15
C ILE A 129 -10.82 4.33 4.88
N SER A 130 -11.42 3.29 4.30
CA SER A 130 -12.27 3.40 3.13
C SER A 130 -13.47 4.32 3.36
N SER A 131 -13.94 4.46 4.60
CA SER A 131 -15.01 5.38 4.98
C SER A 131 -14.59 6.85 5.05
N LEU A 132 -13.28 7.13 5.11
CA LEU A 132 -12.68 8.45 5.30
C LEU A 132 -11.88 8.92 4.07
N CYS A 133 -12.15 8.34 2.89
CA CYS A 133 -11.26 8.41 1.73
C CYS A 133 -11.55 9.56 0.76
N ASP A 134 -11.57 10.80 1.26
CA ASP A 134 -11.76 12.00 0.42
C ASP A 134 -10.43 12.52 -0.17
N GLU A 135 -9.32 12.17 0.47
CA GLU A 135 -7.98 12.70 0.16
C GLU A 135 -7.16 11.74 -0.71
N LEU A 136 -6.02 12.23 -1.21
CA LEU A 136 -5.05 11.37 -1.88
C LEU A 136 -4.63 10.24 -0.93
N PHE A 137 -4.72 8.99 -1.39
CA PHE A 137 -4.47 7.81 -0.56
C PHE A 137 -5.24 7.83 0.77
N CYS A 138 -6.46 8.39 0.76
CA CYS A 138 -7.32 8.53 1.95
C CYS A 138 -6.64 9.29 3.11
N GLY A 139 -5.63 10.10 2.83
CA GLY A 139 -4.87 10.84 3.83
C GLY A 139 -3.86 9.99 4.60
N VAL A 140 -3.72 8.69 4.35
CA VAL A 140 -2.77 7.84 5.10
C VAL A 140 -1.33 8.32 4.87
N PRO A 141 -0.49 8.45 5.90
CA PRO A 141 0.92 8.76 5.76
C PRO A 141 1.61 7.53 5.17
N VAL A 142 1.90 7.62 3.88
CA VAL A 142 2.28 6.45 3.10
C VAL A 142 3.79 6.20 3.21
N PHE A 143 4.20 5.22 4.03
CA PHE A 143 5.61 4.78 4.05
C PHE A 143 6.05 4.10 2.75
N SER A 144 5.12 3.44 2.05
CA SER A 144 5.34 2.98 0.68
C SER A 144 4.04 3.02 -0.10
N TRP A 145 4.02 3.79 -1.19
CA TRP A 145 2.84 3.97 -2.05
C TRP A 145 2.23 2.66 -2.54
N LYS A 146 3.03 1.59 -2.57
CA LYS A 146 2.61 0.23 -2.94
C LYS A 146 1.57 -0.36 -1.99
N PHE A 147 1.53 0.07 -0.73
CA PHE A 147 0.51 -0.37 0.24
C PHE A 147 -0.84 0.35 0.06
N MET A 148 -0.88 1.43 -0.73
CA MET A 148 -2.04 2.32 -0.86
C MET A 148 -2.58 2.39 -2.29
N LEU A 149 -2.55 1.27 -3.02
CA LEU A 149 -3.00 1.23 -4.41
C LEU A 149 -4.52 1.07 -4.59
N THR A 150 -5.25 0.74 -3.52
CA THR A 150 -6.69 0.48 -3.57
C THR A 150 -7.43 1.28 -2.50
N LYS A 151 -8.45 2.06 -2.94
CA LYS A 151 -9.38 2.79 -2.07
C LYS A 151 -10.17 1.86 -1.13
N GLU A 152 -10.32 0.59 -1.50
CA GLU A 152 -11.09 -0.42 -0.76
C GLU A 152 -10.25 -1.23 0.22
N SER A 153 -9.05 -0.76 0.58
CA SER A 153 -8.19 -1.43 1.55
C SER A 153 -8.89 -1.52 2.91
N LYS A 154 -9.42 -2.71 3.23
CA LYS A 154 -10.06 -3.03 4.53
C LYS A 154 -9.07 -3.38 5.61
N ASN A 155 -7.79 -3.47 5.28
CA ASN A 155 -6.73 -3.83 6.20
C ASN A 155 -6.13 -2.61 6.92
N ILE A 156 -6.64 -1.40 6.67
CA ILE A 156 -6.17 -0.16 7.30
C ILE A 156 -7.32 0.48 8.09
N ARG A 157 -7.07 0.71 9.36
CA ARG A 157 -8.00 1.40 10.27
C ARG A 157 -7.37 2.64 10.87
N TRP A 158 -8.19 3.67 11.05
CA TRP A 158 -7.84 4.91 11.71
C TRP A 158 -8.44 4.94 13.11
N MET A 159 -7.61 5.24 14.10
CA MET A 159 -8.04 5.42 15.49
C MET A 159 -7.56 6.78 15.97
N LYS A 160 -8.48 7.59 16.50
CA LYS A 160 -8.13 8.91 17.02
C LYS A 160 -7.27 8.79 18.28
N ALA A 161 -6.24 9.63 18.39
CA ALA A 161 -5.38 9.69 19.57
C ALA A 161 -4.81 11.10 19.75
N GLU A 162 -4.06 11.33 20.84
CA GLU A 162 -3.32 12.58 21.03
C GLU A 162 -2.19 12.73 20.00
N SER A 163 -1.73 13.96 19.74
CA SER A 163 -0.65 14.19 18.77
C SER A 163 0.68 13.56 19.23
N PRO A 164 1.45 12.95 18.32
CA PRO A 164 2.79 12.48 18.61
C PRO A 164 3.74 13.64 18.93
N VAL A 165 4.84 13.33 19.64
CA VAL A 165 5.95 14.27 19.79
C VAL A 165 6.77 14.27 18.50
N ILE A 166 6.67 15.35 17.73
CA ILE A 166 7.43 15.55 16.49
C ILE A 166 8.68 16.37 16.79
N TYR A 167 9.85 15.76 16.66
CA TYR A 167 11.14 16.43 16.88
C TYR A 167 11.54 17.31 15.68
N ASP A 168 11.41 16.77 14.47
CA ASP A 168 11.76 17.44 13.22
C ASP A 168 10.49 17.79 12.44
N GLN A 169 10.07 19.06 12.51
CA GLN A 169 8.89 19.52 11.79
C GLN A 169 9.14 19.58 10.28
N THR A 170 8.11 19.24 9.51
CA THR A 170 8.11 19.35 8.05
C THR A 170 7.31 20.57 7.63
N PHE A 171 7.85 21.36 6.71
CA PHE A 171 7.22 22.55 6.17
C PHE A 171 7.12 22.46 4.65
N LEU A 172 5.96 22.83 4.11
CA LEU A 172 5.70 22.98 2.69
C LEU A 172 5.07 24.35 2.48
N GLU A 173 5.84 25.29 1.98
CA GLU A 173 5.41 26.67 1.78
C GLU A 173 5.26 26.96 0.28
N PHE A 174 4.08 27.45 -0.12
CA PHE A 174 3.86 27.95 -1.46
C PHE A 174 4.38 29.39 -1.57
N THR A 175 5.42 29.61 -2.37
CA THR A 175 6.10 30.91 -2.47
C THR A 175 5.56 31.78 -3.62
N GLY A 176 4.79 31.19 -4.53
CA GLY A 176 4.10 31.92 -5.60
C GLY A 176 4.04 31.16 -6.91
N TYR A 177 3.48 31.81 -7.93
CA TYR A 177 3.38 31.23 -9.28
C TYR A 177 3.81 32.21 -10.37
N LYS A 178 4.19 31.66 -11.52
CA LYS A 178 4.56 32.42 -12.73
C LYS A 178 3.97 31.73 -13.96
N ILE A 179 3.59 32.51 -14.97
CA ILE A 179 3.13 31.97 -16.26
C ILE A 179 4.36 31.83 -17.15
N VAL A 180 4.65 30.61 -17.62
CA VAL A 180 5.91 30.31 -18.34
C VAL A 180 5.70 30.26 -19.86
N SER A 181 4.51 29.85 -20.31
CA SER A 181 4.19 29.81 -21.73
C SER A 181 2.69 30.00 -21.95
N LYS A 182 2.35 30.76 -22.99
CA LYS A 182 1.01 30.89 -23.55
C LYS A 182 1.12 30.49 -25.02
N ARG A 183 1.18 29.18 -25.28
CA ARG A 183 1.29 28.68 -26.66
C ARG A 183 -0.13 28.46 -27.17
N GLU A 184 -0.60 29.42 -27.96
CA GLU A 184 -1.99 29.53 -28.42
C GLU A 184 -3.01 29.65 -27.26
N GLU A 185 -4.21 30.12 -27.55
CA GLU A 185 -5.21 30.51 -26.53
C GLU A 185 -5.72 29.34 -25.66
N THR A 186 -5.24 28.12 -25.92
CA THR A 186 -5.76 26.85 -25.39
C THR A 186 -4.84 26.15 -24.38
N HIS A 187 -3.56 26.55 -24.24
CA HIS A 187 -2.61 25.85 -23.37
C HIS A 187 -1.73 26.83 -22.57
N GLU A 188 -2.25 27.25 -21.41
CA GLU A 188 -1.50 28.03 -20.42
C GLU A 188 -0.68 27.07 -19.53
N ILE A 189 0.63 27.31 -19.45
CA ILE A 189 1.52 26.63 -18.49
C ILE A 189 1.83 27.56 -17.33
N ARG A 190 1.41 27.15 -16.12
CA ARG A 190 1.69 27.82 -14.85
C ARG A 190 2.74 27.05 -14.07
N ARG A 191 3.80 27.75 -13.67
CA ARG A 191 4.83 27.27 -12.76
C ARG A 191 4.50 27.66 -11.34
N LEU A 192 4.34 26.67 -10.46
CA LEU A 192 4.15 26.85 -9.03
C LEU A 192 5.49 26.64 -8.31
N HIS A 193 5.86 27.55 -7.41
CA HIS A 193 7.08 27.46 -6.61
C HIS A 193 6.76 27.09 -5.16
N PHE A 194 7.58 26.20 -4.61
CA PHE A 194 7.45 25.72 -3.24
C PHE A 194 8.81 25.66 -2.55
N ASN A 195 8.82 26.04 -1.28
CA ASN A 195 9.93 25.81 -0.37
C ASN A 195 9.57 24.66 0.56
N VAL A 196 10.38 23.59 0.55
CA VAL A 196 10.16 22.39 1.36
C VAL A 196 11.29 22.23 2.34
N SER A 197 10.97 22.04 3.62
CA SER A 197 11.95 21.64 4.61
C SER A 197 11.45 20.56 5.55
N GLY A 198 12.36 19.81 6.14
CA GLY A 198 12.01 18.74 7.07
C GLY A 198 13.12 17.70 7.25
N PRO A 199 12.76 16.51 7.77
CA PRO A 199 13.71 15.47 8.14
C PRO A 199 14.43 14.85 6.93
N ASP A 200 15.34 13.92 7.22
CA ASP A 200 16.19 13.25 6.24
C ASP A 200 15.42 12.29 5.30
N HIS A 201 14.24 11.82 5.71
CA HIS A 201 13.32 10.98 4.94
C HIS A 201 11.96 11.66 4.81
N MET A 202 11.65 12.17 3.62
CA MET A 202 10.35 12.75 3.29
C MET A 202 9.79 12.14 2.00
N HIS A 203 8.46 12.09 1.91
CA HIS A 203 7.75 11.77 0.68
C HIS A 203 7.00 13.01 0.20
N LEU A 204 7.28 13.42 -1.04
CA LEU A 204 6.49 14.45 -1.71
C LEU A 204 5.62 13.76 -2.75
N ILE A 205 4.30 13.97 -2.66
CA ILE A 205 3.33 13.31 -3.54
C ILE A 205 2.56 14.38 -4.30
N VAL A 206 2.56 14.29 -5.62
CA VAL A 206 1.87 15.22 -6.51
C VAL A 206 0.72 14.49 -7.19
N TRP A 207 -0.49 15.00 -7.00
CA TRP A 207 -1.73 14.51 -7.60
C TRP A 207 -2.51 15.70 -8.17
N PRO A 208 -2.27 16.06 -9.45
CA PRO A 208 -2.93 17.19 -10.10
C PRO A 208 -4.45 17.06 -10.09
N LYS A 209 -5.16 18.18 -9.96
CA LYS A 209 -6.64 18.24 -10.07
C LYS A 209 -7.12 17.81 -11.47
N PRO A 210 -8.39 17.44 -11.64
CA PRO A 210 -8.97 17.23 -12.97
C PRO A 210 -8.71 18.41 -13.90
N SER A 211 -8.49 18.15 -15.18
CA SER A 211 -8.15 19.15 -16.23
C SER A 211 -6.82 19.89 -16.02
N VAL A 212 -5.95 19.36 -15.14
CA VAL A 212 -4.59 19.89 -14.93
C VAL A 212 -3.58 18.77 -15.15
N THR A 213 -2.61 19.02 -16.01
CA THR A 213 -1.56 18.06 -16.37
C THR A 213 -0.21 18.56 -15.91
N LEU A 214 0.53 17.74 -15.15
CA LEU A 214 1.91 18.02 -14.79
C LEU A 214 2.80 17.75 -16.01
N VAL A 215 3.50 18.78 -16.49
CA VAL A 215 4.32 18.71 -17.70
C VAL A 215 5.82 18.81 -17.43
N GLY A 216 6.21 19.32 -16.26
CA GLY A 216 7.60 19.46 -15.87
C GLY A 216 7.77 19.80 -14.39
N TRP A 217 9.00 19.69 -13.91
CA TRP A 217 9.38 20.08 -12.54
C TRP A 217 10.87 20.37 -12.46
N SER A 218 11.34 20.85 -11.31
CA SER A 218 12.76 21.17 -11.08
C SER A 218 13.61 20.01 -10.56
N LEU A 219 13.01 18.83 -10.36
CA LEU A 219 13.65 17.72 -9.66
C LEU A 219 14.53 16.86 -10.57
N THR A 220 14.19 16.78 -11.86
CA THR A 220 14.92 16.04 -12.89
C THR A 220 14.82 16.79 -14.22
N ASP A 221 15.76 16.51 -15.15
CA ASP A 221 15.79 17.17 -16.46
C ASP A 221 14.55 16.88 -17.32
N SER A 222 13.92 15.73 -17.12
CA SER A 222 12.67 15.34 -17.77
C SER A 222 11.70 14.72 -16.77
N LEU A 223 10.40 14.88 -17.02
CA LEU A 223 9.37 14.29 -16.17
C LEU A 223 9.32 12.77 -16.38
N PRO A 224 9.53 11.94 -15.35
CA PRO A 224 9.38 10.50 -15.45
C PRO A 224 7.90 10.12 -15.63
N SER A 225 7.66 8.87 -16.03
CA SER A 225 6.30 8.29 -16.03
C SER A 225 5.66 8.38 -14.64
N HIS A 226 4.34 8.57 -14.59
CA HIS A 226 3.58 8.56 -13.34
C HIS A 226 3.83 7.27 -12.54
N THR A 227 3.83 7.38 -11.21
CA THR A 227 4.13 6.27 -10.30
C THR A 227 2.93 5.34 -10.12
N ALA A 228 1.73 5.93 -10.05
CA ALA A 228 0.47 5.22 -9.86
C ALA A 228 -0.67 6.00 -10.52
N ILE A 229 -1.84 5.35 -10.62
CA ILE A 229 -3.09 6.01 -10.99
C ILE A 229 -4.00 5.96 -9.77
N TRP A 230 -4.50 7.12 -9.35
CA TRP A 230 -5.45 7.26 -8.27
C TRP A 230 -6.65 8.05 -8.75
N ASP A 231 -7.83 7.44 -8.62
CA ASP A 231 -9.09 8.06 -9.06
C ASP A 231 -9.08 8.49 -10.54
N GLY A 232 -8.53 7.63 -11.40
CA GLY A 232 -8.38 7.90 -12.84
C GLY A 232 -7.32 8.95 -13.21
N ARG A 233 -6.58 9.49 -12.24
CA ARG A 233 -5.58 10.54 -12.44
C ARG A 233 -4.15 10.08 -12.11
N PRO A 234 -3.12 10.61 -12.81
CA PRO A 234 -1.74 10.26 -12.54
C PRO A 234 -1.29 10.80 -11.17
N VAL A 235 -0.53 9.97 -10.44
CA VAL A 235 0.13 10.33 -9.18
C VAL A 235 1.63 10.17 -9.36
N TYR A 236 2.38 11.18 -8.89
CA TYR A 236 3.84 11.18 -8.88
C TYR A 236 4.33 11.14 -7.43
N VAL A 237 5.12 10.13 -7.09
CA VAL A 237 5.69 9.97 -5.75
C VAL A 237 7.20 10.22 -5.83
N ILE A 238 7.66 11.22 -5.09
CA ILE A 238 9.07 11.59 -4.99
C ILE A 238 9.57 11.22 -3.60
N ASN A 239 10.62 10.40 -3.56
CA ASN A 239 11.29 10.03 -2.32
C ASN A 239 12.47 10.99 -2.08
N CYS A 240 12.33 11.85 -1.09
CA CYS A 240 13.38 12.77 -0.65
C CYS A 240 14.13 12.13 0.51
N VAL A 241 15.14 11.30 0.19
CA VAL A 241 15.96 10.58 1.18
C VAL A 241 17.39 11.10 1.15
N ARG A 242 17.95 11.49 2.30
CA ARG A 242 19.31 12.01 2.45
C ARG A 242 19.97 11.45 3.71
N GLY A 243 21.31 11.50 3.76
CA GLY A 243 22.08 10.96 4.89
C GLY A 243 22.57 12.01 5.91
N TYR A 244 22.36 13.31 5.69
CA TYR A 244 22.85 14.36 6.61
C TYR A 244 22.04 15.67 6.51
N SER A 245 21.67 16.21 7.68
CA SER A 245 20.99 17.49 7.99
C SER A 245 19.56 17.72 7.43
N PRO A 246 18.71 18.52 8.13
CA PRO A 246 17.41 18.92 7.64
C PRO A 246 17.56 19.64 6.30
N SER A 247 16.73 19.22 5.35
CA SER A 247 16.84 19.66 3.97
C SER A 247 16.04 20.93 3.74
N HIS A 248 16.56 21.81 2.90
CA HIS A 248 15.80 22.86 2.24
C HIS A 248 15.79 22.55 0.75
N LEU A 249 14.60 22.42 0.16
CA LEU A 249 14.41 22.21 -1.27
C LEU A 249 13.54 23.35 -1.82
N ASP A 250 14.12 24.16 -2.69
CA ASP A 250 13.36 25.04 -3.58
C ASP A 250 12.99 24.25 -4.83
N ILE A 251 11.69 24.00 -5.00
CA ILE A 251 11.17 23.18 -6.09
C ILE A 251 10.07 23.92 -6.84
N HIS A 252 9.95 23.61 -8.12
CA HIS A 252 8.83 24.09 -8.91
C HIS A 252 8.18 22.99 -9.73
N PHE A 253 6.89 23.16 -9.98
CA PHE A 253 6.06 22.28 -10.80
C PHE A 253 5.41 23.08 -11.92
N ASP A 254 5.55 22.60 -13.15
CA ASP A 254 4.94 23.18 -14.33
C ASP A 254 3.64 22.43 -14.65
N LEU A 255 2.53 23.14 -14.50
CA LEU A 255 1.18 22.63 -14.69
C LEU A 255 0.56 23.25 -15.94
N GLN A 256 0.13 22.41 -16.87
CA GLN A 256 -0.66 22.80 -18.03
C GLN A 256 -2.15 22.69 -17.67
N LEU A 257 -2.90 23.75 -17.90
CA LEU A 257 -4.35 23.70 -17.81
C LEU A 257 -4.93 23.29 -19.16
N GLU A 258 -5.83 22.30 -19.15
CA GLU A 258 -6.64 21.98 -20.31
C GLU A 258 -7.77 23.01 -20.43
N ALA A 259 -7.96 23.57 -21.62
CA ALA A 259 -9.00 24.56 -21.88
C ALA A 259 -10.38 23.90 -21.93
N GLU A 260 -10.88 23.43 -20.78
CA GLU A 260 -12.30 23.45 -20.46
C GLU A 260 -12.49 23.29 -18.94
N VAL A 261 -13.28 24.21 -18.40
CA VAL A 261 -13.66 24.45 -17.00
C VAL A 261 -12.78 25.50 -16.32
N GLN A 262 -13.28 26.74 -16.37
CA GLN A 262 -13.00 27.79 -15.38
C GLN A 262 -13.31 27.24 -13.99
N VAL A 263 -12.34 26.61 -13.35
CA VAL A 263 -12.37 26.47 -11.89
C VAL A 263 -12.09 27.88 -11.36
N PRO A 264 -13.02 28.51 -10.62
CA PRO A 264 -12.74 29.80 -10.01
C PRO A 264 -11.64 29.59 -8.98
N PHE A 265 -10.41 29.96 -9.34
CA PHE A 265 -9.43 30.36 -8.35
C PHE A 265 -9.95 31.67 -7.76
N ALA A 266 -10.66 31.58 -6.64
CA ALA A 266 -10.98 32.74 -5.84
C ALA A 266 -9.67 33.26 -5.25
N VAL A 267 -9.31 34.48 -5.67
CA VAL A 267 -8.20 35.29 -5.16
C VAL A 267 -8.36 35.53 -3.68
#